data_AF-A0A7J7HM99-F1
#
_entry.id   AF-A0A7J7HM99-F1
#
_cell.length_a   1.000
_cell.length_b   1.000
_cell.length_c   1.000
_cell.angle_alpha   90.00
_cell.angle_beta   90.00
_cell.angle_gamma   90.00
#
_symmetry.space_group_name_H-M   'P 1'
#
loop_
_entity.id
_entity.type
_entity.pdbx_description
1 polymer ?
#
loop_
_entity_poly.entity_id
_entity_poly.type
_entity_poly.pdbx_seq_one_letter_code
_entity_poly.pdbx_strand_id
1 'polypeptide(L)'
;MASMTPNEMGSGKLVREKIIIDTDPDDSIAIFMAFQTPQLEVLGLTTIFGNVTTKDATRNALILCEIARYPDVPVAEGSPEPLKGGTPDIAYFIHGSDGLGNTNLPPPKSKKIEKTASKFLVDRVSEYPGQQGEKSGHPWRPFFALGNINPAAEANVTSQLELRI
;
A
#
# COMPACT_ATOMS: atom_id res chain seq x y z
N MET A 1 -34.75 37.32 8.66
CA MET A 1 -33.92 36.10 8.73
C MET A 1 -34.58 35.07 7.83
N ALA A 2 -34.05 34.81 6.64
CA ALA A 2 -34.61 33.79 5.76
C ALA A 2 -34.12 32.41 6.24
N SER A 3 -35.05 31.57 6.67
CA SER A 3 -34.80 30.17 6.99
C SER A 3 -34.63 29.39 5.69
N MET A 4 -33.44 28.85 5.46
CA MET A 4 -33.17 27.94 4.36
C MET A 4 -33.79 26.56 4.65
N THR A 5 -34.40 25.96 3.63
CA THR A 5 -35.06 24.65 3.69
C THR A 5 -34.06 23.49 3.57
N PRO A 6 -34.38 22.25 4.02
CA PRO A 6 -33.45 21.12 4.11
C PRO A 6 -32.78 20.62 2.81
N ASN A 7 -33.05 21.25 1.66
CA ASN A 7 -32.58 20.80 0.34
C ASN A 7 -31.19 21.37 -0.04
N GLU A 8 -30.51 22.07 0.87
CA GLU A 8 -29.16 22.63 0.68
C GLU A 8 -28.02 21.76 1.26
N MET A 9 -28.35 20.61 1.88
CA MET A 9 -27.34 19.60 2.22
C MET A 9 -27.12 18.70 1.01
N GLY A 10 -26.32 19.17 0.07
CA GLY A 10 -25.93 18.40 -1.11
C GLY A 10 -25.41 17.03 -0.70
N SER A 11 -26.02 15.97 -1.25
CA SER A 11 -25.46 14.63 -1.29
C SER A 11 -24.24 14.63 -2.22
N GLY A 12 -23.17 15.30 -1.81
CA GLY A 12 -21.87 15.18 -2.47
C GLY A 12 -21.40 13.75 -2.24
N LYS A 13 -21.45 12.92 -3.27
CA LYS A 13 -20.80 11.61 -3.26
C LYS A 13 -19.34 11.86 -2.86
N LEU A 14 -18.96 11.45 -1.64
CA LEU A 14 -17.56 11.55 -1.19
C LEU A 14 -16.72 10.77 -2.20
N VAL A 15 -15.99 11.48 -3.05
CA VAL A 15 -15.02 10.87 -3.95
C VAL A 15 -13.85 10.46 -3.06
N ARG A 16 -13.71 9.16 -2.85
CA ARG A 16 -12.54 8.62 -2.13
C ARG A 16 -11.36 8.55 -3.08
N GLU A 17 -10.22 9.00 -2.58
CA GLU A 17 -8.94 8.85 -3.25
C GLU A 17 -8.51 7.37 -3.17
N LYS A 18 -8.25 6.78 -4.33
CA LYS A 18 -7.80 5.38 -4.42
C LYS A 18 -6.30 5.30 -4.28
N ILE A 19 -5.86 4.46 -3.35
CA ILE A 19 -4.44 4.28 -3.06
C ILE A 19 -4.06 2.81 -3.11
N ILE A 20 -2.80 2.57 -3.44
CA ILE A 20 -2.11 1.31 -3.15
C ILE A 20 -0.98 1.64 -2.17
N ILE A 21 -0.84 0.80 -1.16
CA ILE A 21 0.21 0.95 -0.16
C ILE A 21 1.34 0.01 -0.55
N ASP A 22 2.47 0.56 -0.97
CA ASP A 22 3.70 -0.21 -1.17
C ASP A 22 4.56 -0.09 0.07
N THR A 23 4.82 -1.23 0.71
CA THR A 23 5.28 -1.24 2.09
C THR A 23 6.35 -2.29 2.34
N ASP A 24 7.25 -1.95 3.25
CA ASP A 24 8.03 -2.89 4.02
C ASP A 24 7.56 -2.80 5.49
N PRO A 25 7.92 -3.72 6.40
CA PRO A 25 7.15 -4.01 7.62
C PRO A 25 6.97 -2.84 8.62
N ASP A 26 7.69 -1.73 8.49
CA ASP A 26 7.66 -0.59 9.43
C ASP A 26 6.42 0.31 9.29
N ASP A 27 5.64 0.19 8.20
CA ASP A 27 4.49 1.08 7.96
C ASP A 27 3.20 0.65 8.70
N SER A 28 3.28 -0.17 9.75
CA SER A 28 2.09 -0.71 10.44
C SER A 28 1.09 0.37 10.87
N ILE A 29 1.60 1.48 11.44
CA ILE A 29 0.76 2.62 11.84
C ILE A 29 0.15 3.31 10.61
N ALA A 30 0.93 3.50 9.54
CA ALA A 30 0.45 4.14 8.32
C ALA A 30 -0.66 3.32 7.65
N ILE A 31 -0.52 1.99 7.59
CA ILE A 31 -1.54 1.06 7.09
C ILE A 31 -2.84 1.20 7.91
N PHE A 32 -2.74 1.20 9.24
CA PHE A 32 -3.91 1.40 10.09
C PHE A 32 -4.55 2.77 9.90
N MET A 33 -3.76 3.84 9.80
CA MET A 33 -4.27 5.18 9.54
C MET A 33 -5.00 5.26 8.20
N ALA A 34 -4.46 4.63 7.16
CA ALA A 34 -5.10 4.60 5.84
C ALA A 34 -6.46 3.89 5.88
N PHE A 35 -6.55 2.74 6.56
CA PHE A 35 -7.81 2.01 6.74
C PHE A 35 -8.85 2.78 7.58
N GLN A 36 -8.41 3.70 8.43
CA GLN A 36 -9.30 4.52 9.26
C GLN A 36 -9.64 5.88 8.63
N THR A 37 -9.04 6.24 7.48
CA THR A 37 -9.26 7.53 6.83
C THR A 37 -10.44 7.45 5.84
N PRO A 38 -11.59 8.07 6.10
CA PRO A 38 -12.79 7.90 5.28
C PRO A 38 -12.68 8.42 3.85
N GLN A 39 -11.71 9.31 3.59
CA GLN A 39 -11.40 9.88 2.29
C GLN A 39 -10.54 8.95 1.43
N LEU A 40 -9.96 7.89 2.02
CA LEU A 40 -9.11 6.94 1.32
C LEU A 40 -9.86 5.64 1.01
N GLU A 41 -9.53 5.07 -0.14
CA GLU A 41 -9.95 3.74 -0.55
C GLU A 41 -8.67 2.92 -0.85
N VAL A 42 -8.31 2.04 0.08
CA VAL A 42 -7.15 1.15 -0.06
C VAL A 42 -7.53 0.01 -1.01
N LEU A 43 -6.96 0.01 -2.21
CA LEU A 43 -7.25 -1.01 -3.22
C LEU A 43 -6.45 -2.29 -3.03
N GLY A 44 -5.34 -2.21 -2.29
CA GLY A 44 -4.43 -3.31 -2.03
C GLY A 44 -3.12 -2.85 -1.42
N LEU A 45 -2.35 -3.83 -0.96
CA LEU A 45 -0.98 -3.65 -0.48
C LEU A 45 -0.03 -4.38 -1.44
N THR A 46 1.10 -3.76 -1.72
CA THR A 46 2.27 -4.42 -2.32
C THR A 46 3.40 -4.44 -1.32
N THR A 47 4.21 -5.51 -1.34
CA THR A 47 5.26 -5.70 -0.34
C THR A 47 6.62 -5.94 -0.97
N ILE A 48 7.64 -5.32 -0.40
CA ILE A 48 9.04 -5.43 -0.85
C ILE A 48 9.97 -5.70 0.35
N PHE A 49 11.18 -6.19 0.09
CA PHE A 49 12.21 -6.33 1.12
C PHE A 49 12.72 -4.96 1.58
N GLY A 50 13.32 -4.92 2.77
CA GLY A 50 13.94 -3.73 3.34
C GLY A 50 14.30 -3.98 4.80
N ASN A 51 13.35 -3.74 5.69
CA ASN A 51 13.49 -4.06 7.12
C ASN A 51 13.39 -5.57 7.43
N VAL A 52 12.69 -6.33 6.59
CA VAL A 52 12.63 -7.80 6.61
C VAL A 52 12.64 -8.35 5.18
N THR A 53 12.67 -9.68 5.03
CA THR A 53 12.51 -10.32 3.71
C THR A 53 11.15 -10.00 3.09
N THR A 54 11.03 -10.03 1.76
CA THR A 54 9.74 -9.80 1.09
C THR A 54 8.64 -10.76 1.57
N LYS A 55 9.01 -12.00 1.93
CA LYS A 55 8.07 -12.99 2.47
C LYS A 55 7.52 -12.57 3.84
N ASP A 56 8.41 -12.09 4.72
CA ASP A 56 8.01 -11.62 6.05
C ASP A 56 7.20 -10.32 5.96
N ALA A 57 7.56 -9.41 5.05
CA ALA A 57 6.77 -8.21 4.76
C ALA A 57 5.36 -8.58 4.28
N THR A 58 5.25 -9.57 3.38
CA THR A 58 3.96 -10.09 2.91
C THR A 58 3.13 -10.72 4.03
N ARG A 59 3.76 -11.54 4.87
CA ARG A 59 3.12 -12.12 6.07
C ARG A 59 2.59 -11.01 6.97
N ASN A 60 3.40 -9.99 7.23
CA ASN A 60 3.05 -8.89 8.12
C ASN A 60 1.91 -8.06 7.57
N ALA A 61 1.94 -7.71 6.28
CA ALA A 61 0.84 -7.01 5.59
C ALA A 61 -0.49 -7.77 5.73
N LEU A 62 -0.49 -9.09 5.54
CA LEU A 62 -1.69 -9.92 5.74
C LEU A 62 -2.22 -9.86 7.19
N ILE A 63 -1.32 -9.98 8.17
CA ILE A 63 -1.68 -9.88 9.59
C ILE A 63 -2.26 -8.49 9.91
N LEU A 64 -1.65 -7.43 9.39
CA LEU A 64 -2.13 -6.05 9.59
C LEU A 64 -3.51 -5.84 8.97
N CYS A 65 -3.76 -6.36 7.77
CA CYS A 65 -5.09 -6.35 7.14
C CYS A 65 -6.14 -7.08 8.01
N GLU A 66 -5.80 -8.24 8.57
CA GLU A 66 -6.69 -8.99 9.47
C GLU A 66 -6.99 -8.22 10.76
N ILE A 67 -5.97 -7.67 11.41
CA ILE A 67 -6.11 -6.86 12.63
C ILE A 67 -6.96 -5.61 12.37
N ALA A 68 -6.74 -4.97 11.22
CA ALA A 68 -7.51 -3.80 10.79
C ALA A 68 -8.97 -4.12 10.42
N ARG A 69 -9.35 -5.41 10.38
CA ARG A 69 -10.67 -5.91 9.93
C ARG A 69 -10.94 -5.69 8.44
N TYR A 70 -9.90 -5.75 7.62
CA TYR A 70 -9.94 -5.71 6.16
C TYR A 70 -9.25 -6.95 5.54
N PRO A 71 -9.65 -8.18 5.91
CA PRO A 71 -8.95 -9.41 5.49
C PRO A 71 -9.04 -9.70 3.99
N ASP A 72 -9.98 -9.05 3.29
CA ASP A 72 -10.24 -9.23 1.85
C ASP A 72 -9.44 -8.26 0.97
N VAL A 73 -8.71 -7.31 1.57
CA VAL A 73 -7.84 -6.40 0.82
C VAL A 73 -6.69 -7.21 0.20
N PRO A 74 -6.47 -7.13 -1.12
CA PRO A 74 -5.47 -7.95 -1.77
C PRO A 74 -4.06 -7.52 -1.36
N VAL A 75 -3.23 -8.50 -1.02
CA VAL A 75 -1.79 -8.31 -0.78
C VAL A 75 -1.02 -9.01 -1.89
N ALA A 76 -0.21 -8.27 -2.64
CA ALA A 76 0.59 -8.78 -3.75
C ALA A 76 2.08 -8.73 -3.40
N GLU A 77 2.76 -9.89 -3.45
CA GLU A 77 4.17 -10.00 -3.11
C GLU A 77 5.05 -9.46 -4.24
N GLY A 78 6.03 -8.62 -3.89
CA GLY A 78 7.01 -8.05 -4.79
C GLY A 78 8.23 -8.94 -5.01
N SER A 79 9.30 -8.33 -5.54
CA SER A 79 10.56 -9.05 -5.81
C SER A 79 11.23 -9.51 -4.51
N PRO A 80 11.84 -10.71 -4.44
CA PRO A 80 12.65 -11.13 -3.31
C PRO A 80 14.06 -10.50 -3.30
N GLU A 81 14.48 -9.86 -4.40
CA GLU A 81 15.83 -9.33 -4.58
C GLU A 81 15.85 -8.01 -5.38
N PRO A 82 16.92 -7.21 -5.26
CA PRO A 82 17.13 -6.03 -6.09
C PRO A 82 17.19 -6.36 -7.58
N LEU A 83 16.94 -5.38 -8.45
CA LEU A 83 16.97 -5.59 -9.90
C LEU A 83 18.34 -6.00 -10.45
N LYS A 84 19.42 -5.56 -9.81
CA LYS A 84 20.79 -6.01 -10.12
C LYS A 84 21.08 -7.46 -9.67
N GLY A 85 20.11 -8.11 -9.03
CA GLY A 85 20.22 -9.42 -8.41
C GLY A 85 21.00 -9.39 -7.08
N GLY A 86 20.88 -10.50 -6.34
CA GLY A 86 21.65 -10.75 -5.12
C GLY A 86 20.83 -10.66 -3.84
N THR A 87 21.43 -11.05 -2.73
CA THR A 87 20.75 -11.03 -1.43
C THR A 87 20.55 -9.59 -0.98
N PRO A 88 19.32 -9.15 -0.68
CA PRO A 88 19.09 -7.82 -0.13
C PRO A 88 19.69 -7.69 1.27
N ASP A 89 20.25 -6.52 1.57
CA ASP A 89 20.66 -6.17 2.92
C ASP A 89 19.41 -5.84 3.75
N ILE A 90 19.21 -6.59 4.84
CA ILE A 90 18.00 -6.48 5.65
C ILE A 90 18.29 -5.83 7.00
N ALA A 91 17.51 -4.81 7.35
CA ALA A 91 17.69 -4.01 8.57
C ALA A 91 16.95 -4.56 9.82
N TYR A 92 17.10 -5.87 10.12
CA TYR A 92 16.36 -6.53 11.22
C TYR A 92 16.55 -5.90 12.62
N PHE A 93 17.67 -5.21 12.86
CA PHE A 93 18.05 -4.68 14.18
C PHE A 93 17.02 -3.73 14.79
N ILE A 94 16.30 -2.96 13.96
CA ILE A 94 15.38 -1.93 14.44
C ILE A 94 13.98 -2.51 14.73
N HIS A 95 13.48 -3.40 13.87
CA HIS A 95 12.06 -3.82 13.87
C HIS A 95 11.84 -5.23 14.43
N GLY A 96 12.89 -5.87 14.97
CA GLY A 96 12.85 -7.26 15.41
C GLY A 96 13.01 -8.24 14.25
N SER A 97 13.21 -9.51 14.59
CA SER A 97 13.47 -10.56 13.60
C SER A 97 12.27 -10.86 12.70
N ASP A 98 11.05 -10.56 13.18
CA ASP A 98 9.82 -10.71 12.42
C ASP A 98 9.34 -9.41 11.77
N GLY A 99 10.03 -8.29 11.97
CA GLY A 99 9.64 -6.96 11.47
C GLY A 99 8.45 -6.31 12.19
N LEU A 100 7.89 -6.95 13.21
CA LEU A 100 6.76 -6.46 14.01
C LEU A 100 7.10 -6.45 15.52
N GLY A 101 8.36 -6.19 15.86
CA GLY A 101 8.83 -6.07 17.24
C GLY A 101 8.89 -7.39 18.01
N ASN A 102 8.93 -8.54 17.32
CA ASN A 102 8.86 -9.88 17.92
C ASN A 102 7.59 -10.09 18.75
N THR A 103 6.46 -9.57 18.28
CA THR A 103 5.17 -9.59 18.99
C THR A 103 4.53 -10.98 19.07
N ASN A 104 5.11 -11.99 18.41
CA ASN A 104 4.66 -13.38 18.40
C ASN A 104 3.19 -13.52 17.94
N LEU A 105 2.82 -12.74 16.93
CA LEU A 105 1.49 -12.78 16.33
C LEU A 105 1.26 -14.12 15.61
N PRO A 106 0.03 -14.66 15.66
CA PRO A 106 -0.29 -15.88 14.93
C PRO A 106 -0.08 -15.69 13.42
N PRO A 107 0.17 -16.77 12.66
CA PRO A 107 0.21 -16.69 11.20
C PRO A 107 -1.11 -16.16 10.64
N PRO A 108 -1.08 -15.42 9.51
CA PRO A 108 -2.30 -14.93 8.87
C PRO A 108 -3.15 -16.11 8.38
N LYS A 109 -4.47 -15.93 8.44
CA LYS A 109 -5.47 -16.84 7.85
C LYS A 109 -5.69 -16.51 6.37
N SER A 110 -5.61 -15.23 6.00
CA SER A 110 -5.66 -14.75 4.63
C SER A 110 -4.40 -15.15 3.86
N LYS A 111 -4.52 -15.17 2.53
CA LYS A 111 -3.41 -15.46 1.63
C LYS A 111 -3.14 -14.27 0.73
N LYS A 112 -1.88 -14.06 0.38
CA LYS A 112 -1.51 -13.17 -0.73
C LYS A 112 -2.19 -13.64 -2.02
N ILE A 113 -2.39 -12.72 -2.95
CA ILE A 113 -2.83 -13.08 -4.29
C ILE A 113 -1.67 -13.68 -5.10
N GLU A 114 -1.98 -14.51 -6.09
CA GLU A 114 -0.96 -15.14 -6.96
C GLU A 114 -0.23 -14.14 -7.88
N LYS A 115 -0.78 -12.93 -8.02
CA LYS A 115 -0.24 -11.88 -8.88
C LYS A 115 0.95 -11.20 -8.19
N THR A 116 2.03 -10.94 -8.96
CA THR A 116 3.17 -10.16 -8.48
C THR A 116 2.78 -8.71 -8.22
N ALA A 117 3.46 -8.04 -7.29
CA ALA A 117 3.24 -6.62 -7.00
C ALA A 117 3.27 -5.74 -8.27
N SER A 118 4.26 -5.95 -9.15
CA SER A 118 4.39 -5.21 -10.41
C SER A 118 3.16 -5.36 -11.31
N LYS A 119 2.67 -6.58 -11.53
CA LYS A 119 1.46 -6.84 -12.32
C LYS A 119 0.22 -6.27 -11.64
N PHE A 120 0.14 -6.37 -10.30
CA PHE A 120 -0.96 -5.79 -9.55
C PHE A 120 -1.03 -4.27 -9.71
N LEU A 121 0.10 -3.58 -9.62
CA LEU A 121 0.20 -2.14 -9.85
C LEU A 121 -0.22 -1.76 -11.27
N VAL A 122 0.31 -2.44 -12.29
CA VAL A 122 -0.04 -2.19 -13.71
C VAL A 122 -1.55 -2.36 -13.95
N ASP A 123 -2.14 -3.43 -13.44
CA ASP A 123 -3.57 -3.71 -13.61
C ASP A 123 -4.42 -2.63 -12.93
N ARG A 124 -4.11 -2.28 -11.67
CA ARG A 124 -4.86 -1.28 -10.91
C ARG A 124 -4.77 0.12 -11.54
N VAL A 125 -3.59 0.50 -12.03
CA VAL A 125 -3.42 1.78 -12.76
C VAL A 125 -4.25 1.78 -14.03
N SER A 126 -4.24 0.67 -14.77
CA SER A 126 -4.97 0.54 -16.03
C SER A 126 -6.49 0.55 -15.83
N GLU A 127 -6.98 0.03 -14.71
CA GLU A 127 -8.39 0.07 -14.31
C GLU A 127 -8.88 1.47 -13.90
N TYR A 128 -7.98 2.33 -13.40
CA TYR A 128 -8.32 3.67 -12.90
C TYR A 128 -7.48 4.80 -13.54
N PRO A 129 -7.54 4.98 -14.87
CA PRO A 129 -6.78 6.02 -15.55
C PRO A 129 -7.25 7.43 -15.14
N GLY A 130 -6.33 8.29 -14.72
CA GLY A 130 -6.57 9.74 -14.62
C GLY A 130 -7.11 10.30 -13.29
N GLN A 131 -7.05 9.58 -12.17
CA GLN A 131 -7.21 10.21 -10.85
C GLN A 131 -5.95 11.00 -10.51
N GLN A 132 -5.94 12.31 -10.79
CA GLN A 132 -4.82 13.18 -10.48
C GLN A 132 -4.62 13.23 -8.95
N GLY A 133 -3.57 12.59 -8.46
CA GLY A 133 -3.02 12.92 -7.15
C GLY A 133 -2.50 14.35 -7.24
N GLU A 134 -3.18 15.28 -6.58
CA GLU A 134 -2.78 16.68 -6.55
C GLU A 134 -1.33 16.76 -6.08
N LYS A 135 -0.48 17.45 -6.86
CA LYS A 135 0.90 17.74 -6.46
C LYS A 135 0.87 18.71 -5.28
N SER A 136 0.76 18.20 -4.07
CA SER A 136 0.89 19.03 -2.87
C SER A 136 1.67 18.24 -1.82
N GLY A 137 2.52 18.93 -1.08
CA GLY A 137 3.43 18.36 -0.08
C GLY A 137 2.71 17.76 1.12
N HIS A 138 1.96 16.68 0.91
CA HIS A 138 1.26 15.92 1.93
C HIS A 138 2.22 14.95 2.66
N PRO A 139 2.00 14.71 3.96
CA PRO A 139 2.91 13.94 4.84
C PRO A 139 2.98 12.44 4.53
N TRP A 140 2.24 11.96 3.54
CA TRP A 140 2.00 10.55 3.26
C TRP A 140 3.00 9.98 2.24
N ARG A 141 4.29 9.98 2.59
CA ARG A 141 5.39 9.49 1.74
C ARG A 141 5.45 7.97 1.45
N PRO A 142 4.83 7.04 2.22
CA PRO A 142 4.79 5.62 1.84
C PRO A 142 3.60 5.22 0.96
N PHE A 143 2.77 6.17 0.52
CA PHE A 143 1.55 5.88 -0.24
C PHE A 143 1.75 6.14 -1.73
N PHE A 144 1.52 5.14 -2.57
CA PHE A 144 1.36 5.35 -4.00
C PHE A 144 -0.09 5.76 -4.27
N ALA A 145 -0.31 7.07 -4.41
CA ALA A 145 -1.51 7.56 -5.09
C ALA A 145 -1.41 7.14 -6.57
N LEU A 146 -2.43 6.45 -7.08
CA LEU A 146 -2.43 5.81 -8.40
C LEU A 146 -2.33 6.77 -9.61
N GLY A 147 -2.23 8.07 -9.37
CA GLY A 147 -2.29 9.10 -10.40
C GLY A 147 -1.06 9.31 -11.28
N ASN A 148 0.07 8.61 -11.06
CA ASN A 148 1.35 8.94 -11.71
C ASN A 148 1.92 7.89 -12.68
N ILE A 149 1.14 6.89 -13.11
CA ILE A 149 1.68 5.80 -13.94
C ILE A 149 1.07 5.89 -15.36
N ASN A 150 1.87 6.44 -16.29
CA ASN A 150 1.61 6.44 -17.73
C ASN A 150 1.58 4.98 -18.24
N PRO A 151 0.72 4.58 -19.20
CA PRO A 151 0.74 3.23 -19.79
C PRO A 151 2.11 2.78 -20.37
N ALA A 152 3.10 3.67 -20.52
CA ALA A 152 4.50 3.33 -20.80
C ALA A 152 5.34 2.87 -19.56
N ALA A 153 4.73 2.68 -18.39
CA ALA A 153 5.42 2.67 -17.09
C ALA A 153 5.69 1.29 -16.46
N GLU A 154 5.77 0.20 -17.21
CA GLU A 154 6.43 -1.01 -16.69
C GLU A 154 7.85 -0.68 -16.19
N ALA A 155 8.56 0.20 -16.89
CA ALA A 155 9.87 0.70 -16.49
C ALA A 155 9.82 1.73 -15.33
N ASN A 156 8.74 2.51 -15.21
CA ASN A 156 8.63 3.61 -14.23
C ASN A 156 8.11 3.16 -12.85
N VAL A 157 7.28 2.12 -12.80
CA VAL A 157 6.91 1.45 -11.54
C VAL A 157 8.14 0.74 -10.96
N THR A 158 8.91 0.10 -11.83
CA THR A 158 10.17 -0.56 -11.49
C THR A 158 11.21 0.45 -10.99
N SER A 159 11.31 1.65 -11.59
CA SER A 159 12.26 2.69 -11.16
C SER A 159 11.85 3.51 -9.93
N GLN A 160 10.55 3.62 -9.63
CA GLN A 160 10.10 4.20 -8.34
C GLN A 160 10.42 3.26 -7.17
N LEU A 161 10.40 1.95 -7.39
CA LEU A 161 10.90 0.94 -6.46
C LEU A 161 12.44 0.99 -6.33
N GLU A 162 13.17 1.39 -7.40
CA GLU A 162 14.64 1.54 -7.39
C GLU A 162 15.15 2.63 -6.44
N LEU A 163 14.39 3.70 -6.20
CA LEU A 163 14.81 4.79 -5.30
C LEU A 163 14.86 4.40 -3.81
N ARG A 164 14.45 3.16 -3.48
CA ARG A 164 14.55 2.57 -2.14
C ARG A 164 15.64 1.47 -2.04
N ILE A 165 16.42 1.23 -3.10
CA ILE A 165 17.57 0.29 -3.14
C ILE A 165 18.88 1.06 -2.91
#